data_AF-A0A8J2MUE5-F1
#
_entry.id   AF-A0A8J2MUE5-F1
#
_cell.length_a   1.000
_cell.length_b   1.000
_cell.length_c   1.000
_cell.angle_alpha   90.00
_cell.angle_beta   90.00
_cell.angle_gamma   90.00
#
_symmetry.space_group_name_H-M   'P 1'
#
loop_
_entity.id
_entity.type
_entity.pdbx_description
1 polymer ?
#
loop_
_entity_poly.entity_id
_entity_poly.type
_entity_poly.pdbx_seq_one_letter_code
_entity_poly.pdbx_strand_id
1 'polypeptide(L)'
;MPASKPVRHLSTFQYALAVCSIAFSLSHAKPIAETAIDDFHSLASSPKRGLIYIPRDGHPEDDKIWTQPGSTLTWYYNYGPDPTYTSSPPLQHVPMIFGPYYNDFASKIRARVAAGGKVPQILTYNEPDLPFEYGGSNADPAVCAEHWISELEPLRRDLGIEIGAPAVLVPGTSNGD
;
A
#
# COMPACT_ATOMS: atom_id res chain seq x y z
N MET A 1 33.06 48.77 -60.77
CA MET A 1 33.39 47.33 -60.63
C MET A 1 34.81 47.25 -60.11
N PRO A 2 35.16 46.52 -59.04
CA PRO A 2 34.60 45.22 -58.60
C PRO A 2 34.08 45.21 -57.15
N ALA A 3 33.49 44.07 -56.77
CA ALA A 3 32.90 43.77 -55.47
C ALA A 3 33.94 43.22 -54.46
N SER A 4 33.80 43.55 -53.19
CA SER A 4 34.45 42.84 -52.07
C SER A 4 33.38 42.36 -51.08
N LYS A 5 33.30 41.03 -50.91
CA LYS A 5 32.54 40.36 -49.84
C LYS A 5 33.48 40.08 -48.64
N PRO A 6 32.94 39.95 -47.42
CA PRO A 6 33.74 39.88 -46.21
C PRO A 6 34.26 38.45 -45.94
N VAL A 7 35.47 38.37 -45.38
CA VAL A 7 36.09 37.16 -44.83
C VAL A 7 35.65 37.00 -43.37
N ARG A 8 35.16 35.81 -43.00
CA ARG A 8 35.09 35.36 -41.60
C ARG A 8 35.80 34.03 -41.46
N HIS A 9 36.62 33.96 -40.42
CA HIS A 9 37.59 32.94 -40.07
C HIS A 9 36.97 31.62 -39.56
N LEU A 10 37.65 30.52 -39.91
CA LEU A 10 38.03 29.33 -39.12
C LEU A 10 36.96 28.53 -38.36
N SER A 11 36.90 27.21 -38.64
CA SER A 11 37.43 26.20 -37.71
C SER A 11 37.25 24.77 -38.27
N THR A 12 38.39 24.09 -38.38
CA THR A 12 38.66 22.64 -38.52
C THR A 12 37.77 21.72 -37.68
N PHE A 13 37.43 20.53 -38.20
CA PHE A 13 37.47 19.25 -37.47
C PHE A 13 37.51 18.06 -38.45
N GLN A 14 38.37 17.10 -38.12
CA GLN A 14 38.80 15.96 -38.95
C GLN A 14 38.79 14.71 -38.07
N TYR A 15 38.12 13.63 -38.49
CA TYR A 15 38.25 12.26 -37.93
C TYR A 15 37.57 11.27 -38.89
N ALA A 16 37.87 9.98 -38.94
CA ALA A 16 39.11 9.18 -39.01
C ALA A 16 38.64 7.74 -39.33
N LEU A 17 39.51 6.95 -39.94
CA LEU A 17 39.27 5.61 -40.51
C LEU A 17 38.75 4.55 -39.53
N ALA A 18 37.91 3.65 -40.05
CA ALA A 18 37.55 2.37 -39.44
C ALA A 18 38.59 1.28 -39.77
N VAL A 19 38.97 0.47 -38.78
CA VAL A 19 39.77 -0.74 -38.97
C VAL A 19 39.06 -1.92 -38.31
N CYS A 20 38.81 -2.95 -39.11
CA CYS A 20 38.22 -4.22 -38.73
C CYS A 20 39.34 -5.18 -38.35
N SER A 21 39.27 -5.79 -37.16
CA SER A 21 40.17 -6.87 -36.75
C SER A 21 39.38 -8.04 -36.18
N ILE A 22 39.56 -9.20 -36.81
CA ILE A 22 39.04 -10.51 -36.43
C ILE A 22 39.92 -11.05 -35.28
N ALA A 23 39.30 -11.52 -34.20
CA ALA A 23 40.01 -12.16 -33.09
C ALA A 23 39.78 -13.69 -33.10
N PHE A 24 40.89 -14.41 -32.93
CA PHE A 24 41.06 -15.87 -32.93
C PHE A 24 40.61 -16.46 -31.58
N SER A 25 39.93 -17.61 -31.61
CA SER A 25 39.50 -18.34 -30.42
C SER A 25 40.67 -19.13 -29.81
N LEU A 26 40.90 -18.98 -28.50
CA LEU A 26 41.77 -19.88 -27.72
C LEU A 26 41.09 -20.22 -26.39
N SER A 27 40.80 -21.49 -26.21
CA SER A 27 40.20 -22.09 -25.02
C SER A 27 41.20 -22.11 -23.87
N HIS A 28 40.86 -21.54 -22.70
CA HIS A 28 41.56 -21.81 -21.44
C HIS A 28 40.56 -21.95 -20.28
N ALA A 29 40.94 -22.84 -19.37
CA ALA A 29 40.14 -23.46 -18.34
C ALA A 29 39.53 -22.50 -17.31
N LYS A 30 38.45 -23.02 -16.71
CA LYS A 30 37.57 -22.47 -15.68
C LYS A 30 38.35 -22.00 -14.43
N PRO A 31 38.33 -20.71 -14.06
CA PRO A 31 38.61 -20.32 -12.69
C PRO A 31 37.33 -20.58 -11.88
N ILE A 32 37.42 -21.41 -10.85
CA ILE A 32 36.40 -21.54 -9.82
C ILE A 32 36.51 -20.27 -8.97
N ALA A 33 35.74 -19.24 -9.34
CA ALA A 33 35.43 -18.14 -8.44
C ALA A 33 34.21 -18.57 -7.62
N GLU A 34 34.44 -18.74 -6.33
CA GLU A 34 33.45 -19.00 -5.31
C GLU A 34 32.50 -17.80 -5.20
N THR A 35 31.48 -17.78 -6.05
CA THR A 35 30.35 -16.87 -5.86
C THR A 35 29.40 -17.53 -4.88
N ALA A 36 29.63 -17.30 -3.59
CA ALA A 36 28.51 -17.15 -2.68
C ALA A 36 27.79 -15.87 -3.12
N ILE A 37 26.93 -16.01 -4.14
CA ILE A 37 25.95 -14.98 -4.45
C ILE A 37 25.07 -14.89 -3.22
N ASP A 38 25.15 -13.70 -2.63
CA ASP A 38 24.29 -13.19 -1.58
C ASP A 38 22.85 -13.27 -2.10
N ASP A 39 22.22 -14.43 -1.92
CA ASP A 39 20.80 -14.64 -2.19
C ASP A 39 20.01 -14.05 -1.03
N PHE A 40 20.27 -12.75 -0.77
CA PHE A 40 19.26 -11.93 -0.16
C PHE A 40 18.16 -11.91 -1.20
N HIS A 41 17.19 -12.82 -1.05
CA HIS A 41 15.91 -12.70 -1.69
C HIS A 41 15.60 -11.21 -1.72
N SER A 42 15.50 -10.62 -2.91
CA SER A 42 14.65 -9.45 -3.05
C SER A 42 13.40 -9.85 -2.30
N LEU A 43 13.18 -9.25 -1.12
CA LEU A 43 11.95 -9.40 -0.37
C LEU A 43 10.93 -8.97 -1.39
N ALA A 44 10.35 -9.94 -2.10
CA ALA A 44 9.34 -9.70 -3.10
C ALA A 44 8.23 -9.10 -2.27
N SER A 45 8.17 -7.77 -2.27
CA SER A 45 7.36 -7.00 -1.35
C SER A 45 5.93 -7.33 -1.73
N SER A 46 5.35 -8.23 -0.95
CA SER A 46 3.96 -8.58 -1.10
C SER A 46 3.16 -7.43 -0.53
N PRO A 47 2.19 -6.86 -1.28
CA PRO A 47 1.34 -5.79 -0.77
C PRO A 47 0.35 -6.27 0.31
N LYS A 48 0.52 -7.48 0.83
CA LYS A 48 -0.36 -8.07 1.85
C LYS A 48 -0.13 -7.49 3.25
N ARG A 49 1.08 -6.99 3.55
CA ARG A 49 1.38 -6.50 4.90
C ARG A 49 0.69 -5.15 5.16
N GLY A 50 -0.16 -5.13 6.18
CA GLY A 50 -0.84 -3.94 6.68
C GLY A 50 -0.48 -3.61 8.12
N LEU A 51 -0.96 -2.45 8.59
CA LEU A 51 -0.75 -1.93 9.94
C LEU A 51 -2.10 -1.67 10.64
N ILE A 52 -2.25 -2.12 11.88
CA ILE A 52 -3.28 -1.58 12.78
C ILE A 52 -2.70 -0.32 13.38
N TYR A 53 -3.25 0.85 13.05
CA TYR A 53 -2.71 2.13 13.48
C TYR A 53 -3.72 2.87 14.35
N ILE A 54 -3.36 3.07 15.62
CA ILE A 54 -4.08 3.95 16.53
C ILE A 54 -3.14 5.11 16.87
N PRO A 55 -3.47 6.35 16.46
CA PRO A 55 -2.62 7.48 16.76
C PRO A 55 -2.47 7.62 18.27
N ARG A 56 -1.25 7.88 18.73
CA ARG A 56 -0.97 8.17 20.13
C ARG A 56 -0.63 9.64 20.28
N ASP A 57 -1.28 10.28 21.24
CA ASP A 57 -0.92 11.63 21.62
C ASP A 57 0.48 11.67 22.24
N GLY A 58 1.31 12.61 21.81
CA GLY A 58 2.61 12.91 22.41
C GLY A 58 3.84 12.55 21.57
N HIS A 59 3.74 11.59 20.63
CA HIS A 59 4.89 11.12 19.84
C HIS A 59 4.57 10.83 18.34
N PRO A 60 3.95 11.75 17.59
CA PRO A 60 3.65 11.54 16.16
C PRO A 60 4.91 11.38 15.28
N GLU A 61 6.09 11.78 15.78
CA GLU A 61 7.37 11.59 15.10
C GLU A 61 7.76 10.11 14.93
N ASP A 62 7.31 9.24 15.83
CA ASP A 62 7.62 7.81 15.82
C ASP A 62 6.96 7.12 14.62
N ASP A 63 5.86 7.66 14.09
CA ASP A 63 5.12 7.08 12.97
C ASP A 63 5.92 6.98 11.68
N LYS A 64 7.05 7.71 11.60
CA LYS A 64 8.01 7.60 10.50
C LYS A 64 8.62 6.22 10.42
N ILE A 65 8.72 5.47 11.53
CA ILE A 65 9.32 4.13 11.55
C ILE A 65 8.58 3.15 10.62
N TRP A 66 7.27 3.34 10.46
CA TRP A 66 6.42 2.47 9.65
C TRP A 66 6.69 2.60 8.14
N THR A 67 7.29 3.69 7.71
CA THR A 67 7.44 4.02 6.27
C THR A 67 8.89 4.34 5.87
N GLN A 68 9.86 4.00 6.72
CA GLN A 68 11.29 4.10 6.39
C GLN A 68 11.68 3.22 5.19
N PRO A 69 12.79 3.53 4.49
CA PRO A 69 13.32 2.66 3.44
C PRO A 69 13.44 1.21 3.92
N GLY A 70 12.88 0.27 3.15
CA GLY A 70 12.80 -1.15 3.51
C GLY A 70 11.46 -1.58 4.11
N SER A 71 10.57 -0.65 4.47
CA SER A 71 9.20 -1.00 4.83
C SER A 71 8.42 -1.55 3.64
N THR A 72 7.60 -2.57 3.91
CA THR A 72 6.71 -3.23 2.95
C THR A 72 5.23 -2.99 3.27
N LEU A 73 4.94 -2.08 4.21
CA LEU A 73 3.57 -1.71 4.57
C LEU A 73 2.91 -0.95 3.41
N THR A 74 1.69 -1.34 3.06
CA THR A 74 0.95 -0.73 1.94
C THR A 74 -0.43 -0.20 2.33
N TRP A 75 -0.99 -0.72 3.42
CA TRP A 75 -2.31 -0.33 3.91
C TRP A 75 -2.36 -0.30 5.43
N TYR A 76 -3.37 0.38 5.97
CA TYR A 76 -3.64 0.40 7.40
C TYR A 76 -5.14 0.48 7.69
N TYR A 77 -5.55 0.12 8.90
CA TYR A 77 -6.86 0.43 9.46
C TYR A 77 -6.74 0.84 10.93
N ASN A 78 -7.77 1.47 11.47
CA ASN A 78 -7.75 2.09 12.80
C ASN A 78 -9.04 1.82 13.61
N TYR A 79 -9.74 0.73 13.30
CA TYR A 79 -11.07 0.39 13.83
C TYR A 79 -12.20 1.38 13.49
N GLY A 80 -11.96 2.38 12.65
CA GLY A 80 -12.93 3.42 12.31
C GLY A 80 -13.12 3.66 10.80
N PRO A 81 -14.11 4.50 10.45
CA PRO A 81 -14.40 4.84 9.06
C PRO A 81 -13.37 5.83 8.45
N ASP A 82 -12.77 6.67 9.29
CA ASP A 82 -12.00 7.84 8.86
C ASP A 82 -10.49 7.63 8.99
N PRO A 83 -9.69 8.11 8.02
CA PRO A 83 -8.24 7.98 8.08
C PRO A 83 -7.64 8.84 9.21
N THR A 84 -6.68 8.28 9.94
CA THR A 84 -5.94 9.00 11.01
C THR A 84 -4.44 9.07 10.77
N TYR A 85 -3.87 8.24 9.90
CA TYR A 85 -2.44 8.26 9.58
C TYR A 85 -2.11 9.45 8.68
N THR A 86 -1.17 10.29 9.11
CA THR A 86 -0.80 11.54 8.40
C THR A 86 0.66 11.57 7.94
N SER A 87 1.45 10.54 8.24
CA SER A 87 2.88 10.51 7.92
C SER A 87 3.14 10.18 6.44
N SER A 88 4.38 10.39 6.01
CA SER A 88 4.82 10.23 4.62
C SER A 88 5.86 9.10 4.48
N PRO A 89 5.81 8.28 3.41
CA PRO A 89 4.72 8.17 2.42
C PRO A 89 3.39 7.72 3.06
N PRO A 90 2.22 8.11 2.48
CA PRO A 90 0.93 7.73 3.03
C PRO A 90 0.66 6.23 2.81
N LEU A 91 0.08 5.57 3.83
CA LEU A 91 -0.48 4.23 3.72
C LEU A 91 -1.95 4.31 3.24
N GLN A 92 -2.40 3.32 2.47
CA GLN A 92 -3.80 3.25 2.04
C GLN A 92 -4.70 2.93 3.25
N HIS A 93 -5.57 3.86 3.63
CA HIS A 93 -6.55 3.62 4.69
C HIS A 93 -7.65 2.67 4.21
N VAL A 94 -7.91 1.62 4.98
CA VAL A 94 -9.03 0.69 4.84
C VAL A 94 -10.06 1.00 5.92
N PRO A 95 -11.22 1.60 5.57
CA PRO A 95 -12.27 1.89 6.53
C PRO A 95 -12.81 0.63 7.19
N MET A 96 -13.17 0.75 8.46
CA MET A 96 -13.90 -0.27 9.19
C MET A 96 -15.23 0.27 9.69
N ILE A 97 -16.29 -0.51 9.52
CA ILE A 97 -17.55 -0.32 10.25
C ILE A 97 -17.52 -1.23 11.48
N PHE A 98 -17.20 -0.66 12.64
CA PHE A 98 -16.85 -1.45 13.82
C PHE A 98 -18.02 -2.30 14.35
N GLY A 99 -19.26 -1.82 14.26
CA GLY A 99 -20.45 -2.53 14.72
C GLY A 99 -21.72 -2.02 14.02
N PRO A 100 -22.91 -2.58 14.34
CA PRO A 100 -24.14 -2.29 13.63
C PRO A 100 -24.88 -1.02 14.10
N TYR A 101 -24.14 -0.07 14.67
CA TYR A 101 -24.69 1.18 15.23
C TYR A 101 -24.24 2.44 14.45
N TYR A 102 -23.64 2.24 13.27
CA TYR A 102 -23.22 3.31 12.36
C TYR A 102 -24.28 3.54 11.27
N ASN A 103 -25.14 4.54 11.43
CA ASN A 103 -26.21 4.81 10.47
C ASN A 103 -25.83 5.78 9.34
N ASP A 104 -24.55 6.18 9.26
CA ASP A 104 -24.06 7.15 8.27
C ASP A 104 -22.83 6.68 7.48
N PHE A 105 -22.42 5.43 7.66
CA PHE A 105 -21.19 4.89 7.09
C PHE A 105 -21.22 4.91 5.56
N ALA A 106 -22.31 4.44 4.95
CA ALA A 106 -22.47 4.45 3.50
C ALA A 106 -22.34 5.86 2.92
N SER A 107 -22.97 6.84 3.58
CA SER A 107 -22.94 8.24 3.14
C SER A 107 -21.52 8.82 3.21
N LYS A 108 -20.77 8.53 4.28
CA LYS A 108 -19.39 8.96 4.47
C LYS A 108 -18.45 8.37 3.42
N ILE A 109 -18.55 7.07 3.15
CA ILE A 109 -17.73 6.43 2.11
C ILE A 109 -18.04 7.00 0.72
N ARG A 110 -19.31 7.20 0.38
CA ARG A 110 -19.70 7.86 -0.88
C ARG A 110 -19.11 9.25 -1.02
N ALA A 111 -19.23 10.07 0.02
CA ALA A 111 -18.65 11.42 0.03
C ALA A 111 -17.12 11.38 -0.17
N ARG A 112 -16.43 10.45 0.49
CA ARG A 112 -14.99 10.26 0.35
C ARG A 112 -14.58 9.85 -1.07
N VAL A 113 -15.30 8.90 -1.68
CA VAL A 113 -15.05 8.47 -3.06
C VAL A 113 -15.34 9.60 -4.04
N ALA A 114 -16.44 10.34 -3.86
CA ALA A 114 -16.78 11.50 -4.68
C ALA A 114 -15.73 12.62 -4.61
N ALA A 115 -15.07 12.78 -3.45
CA ALA A 115 -13.95 13.69 -3.27
C ALA A 115 -12.61 13.19 -3.87
N GLY A 116 -12.61 12.04 -4.57
CA GLY A 116 -11.43 11.44 -5.18
C GLY A 116 -10.63 10.51 -4.26
N GLY A 117 -11.13 10.21 -3.06
CA GLY A 117 -10.52 9.25 -2.15
C GLY A 117 -10.60 7.82 -2.68
N LYS A 118 -9.52 7.06 -2.54
CA LYS A 118 -9.49 5.62 -2.89
C LYS A 118 -9.98 4.78 -1.71
N VAL A 119 -11.03 4.00 -1.93
CA VAL A 119 -11.57 3.03 -0.97
C VAL A 119 -11.85 1.71 -1.69
N PRO A 120 -10.80 0.90 -1.99
CA PRO A 120 -11.00 -0.36 -2.73
C PRO A 120 -11.65 -1.45 -1.88
N GLN A 121 -11.47 -1.39 -0.56
CA GLN A 121 -11.93 -2.41 0.37
C GLN A 121 -12.41 -1.80 1.69
N ILE A 122 -13.34 -2.48 2.36
CA ILE A 122 -13.90 -2.14 3.68
C ILE A 122 -13.83 -3.36 4.60
N LEU A 123 -13.45 -3.15 5.85
CA LEU A 123 -13.55 -4.14 6.92
C LEU A 123 -14.89 -4.00 7.65
N THR A 124 -15.44 -5.12 8.12
CA THR A 124 -16.75 -5.13 8.78
C THR A 124 -16.66 -5.78 10.15
N TYR A 125 -17.51 -5.28 11.05
CA TYR A 125 -17.82 -5.72 12.40
C TYR A 125 -16.66 -6.37 13.18
N ASN A 126 -16.14 -5.63 14.16
CA ASN A 126 -15.05 -6.10 15.01
C ASN A 126 -15.59 -7.07 16.04
N GLU A 127 -15.25 -8.35 15.94
CA GLU A 127 -15.57 -9.40 16.90
C GLU A 127 -17.01 -9.24 17.42
N PRO A 128 -18.02 -9.32 16.53
CA PRO A 128 -19.41 -9.12 16.92
C PRO A 128 -19.88 -10.13 17.96
N ASP A 129 -19.22 -11.28 18.03
CA ASP A 129 -19.40 -12.34 19.01
C ASP A 129 -18.73 -12.07 20.37
N LEU A 130 -17.96 -10.98 20.50
CA LEU A 130 -17.29 -10.59 21.73
C LEU A 130 -17.95 -9.36 22.38
N PRO A 131 -18.16 -9.35 23.71
CA PRO A 131 -18.66 -8.18 24.43
C PRO A 131 -17.77 -6.94 24.32
N PHE A 132 -18.37 -5.75 24.45
CA PHE A 132 -17.66 -4.46 24.42
C PHE A 132 -16.55 -4.36 25.49
N GLU A 133 -16.77 -4.96 26.67
CA GLU A 133 -15.79 -4.95 27.78
C GLU A 133 -14.47 -5.61 27.42
N TYR A 134 -14.45 -6.45 26.38
CA TYR A 134 -13.26 -7.11 25.86
C TYR A 134 -12.80 -6.55 24.51
N GLY A 135 -13.39 -5.43 24.07
CA GLY A 135 -13.03 -4.77 22.81
C GLY A 135 -13.79 -5.26 21.57
N GLY A 136 -14.79 -6.14 21.73
CA GLY A 136 -15.66 -6.55 20.64
C GLY A 136 -16.77 -5.53 20.33
N SER A 137 -17.54 -5.79 19.29
CA SER A 137 -18.68 -4.94 18.89
C SER A 137 -20.03 -5.41 19.43
N ASN A 138 -20.06 -6.56 20.12
CA ASN A 138 -21.21 -7.08 20.87
C ASN A 138 -22.53 -6.98 20.09
N ALA A 139 -22.60 -7.70 18.97
CA ALA A 139 -23.63 -7.53 17.98
C ALA A 139 -24.28 -8.87 17.60
N ASP A 140 -25.62 -8.88 17.63
CA ASP A 140 -26.40 -10.03 17.20
C ASP A 140 -26.24 -10.27 15.68
N PRO A 141 -26.09 -11.53 15.22
CA PRO A 141 -25.93 -11.84 13.80
C PRO A 141 -27.07 -11.32 12.91
N ALA A 142 -28.32 -11.34 13.37
CA ALA A 142 -29.45 -10.84 12.59
C ALA A 142 -29.39 -9.32 12.44
N VAL A 143 -29.04 -8.62 13.51
CA VAL A 143 -28.83 -7.16 13.50
C VAL A 143 -27.67 -6.79 12.56
N CYS A 144 -26.55 -7.52 12.62
CA CYS A 144 -25.43 -7.34 11.69
C CYS A 144 -25.86 -7.57 10.24
N ALA A 145 -26.66 -8.59 9.95
CA ALA A 145 -27.11 -8.89 8.59
C ALA A 145 -28.02 -7.80 8.02
N GLU A 146 -29.00 -7.34 8.79
CA GLU A 146 -29.89 -6.23 8.40
C GLU A 146 -29.10 -4.95 8.12
N HIS A 147 -28.18 -4.62 9.03
CA HIS A 147 -27.33 -3.45 8.90
C HIS A 147 -26.33 -3.55 7.74
N TRP A 148 -25.83 -4.75 7.44
CA TRP A 148 -24.97 -4.99 6.28
C TRP A 148 -25.71 -4.68 4.97
N ILE A 149 -26.97 -5.10 4.87
CA ILE A 149 -27.82 -4.81 3.72
C ILE A 149 -28.07 -3.30 3.58
N SER A 150 -28.25 -2.56 4.68
CA SER A 150 -28.51 -1.12 4.60
C SER A 150 -27.24 -0.30 4.31
N GLU A 151 -26.11 -0.60 4.95
CA GLU A 151 -24.93 0.26 4.91
C GLU A 151 -23.85 -0.21 3.92
N LEU A 152 -23.72 -1.50 3.67
CA LEU A 152 -22.58 -2.07 2.93
C LEU A 152 -22.95 -2.54 1.53
N GLU A 153 -24.10 -3.18 1.37
CA GLU A 153 -24.57 -3.65 0.06
C GLU A 153 -24.66 -2.53 -0.99
N PRO A 154 -25.12 -1.31 -0.67
CA PRO A 154 -25.12 -0.22 -1.64
C PRO A 154 -23.72 0.20 -2.08
N LEU A 155 -22.71 0.12 -1.20
CA LEU A 155 -21.32 0.44 -1.54
C LEU A 155 -20.72 -0.60 -2.48
N ARG A 156 -20.97 -1.89 -2.20
CA ARG A 156 -20.55 -3.00 -3.06
C ARG A 156 -21.18 -2.90 -4.45
N ARG A 157 -22.50 -2.69 -4.49
CA ARG A 157 -23.28 -2.65 -5.74
C ARG A 157 -22.97 -1.41 -6.58
N ASP A 158 -22.96 -0.23 -5.96
CA ASP A 158 -22.92 1.03 -6.71
C ASP A 158 -21.49 1.53 -6.98
N LEU A 159 -20.53 1.18 -6.12
CA LEU A 159 -19.14 1.65 -6.20
C LEU A 159 -18.14 0.52 -6.49
N GLY A 160 -18.57 -0.75 -6.50
CA GLY A 160 -17.69 -1.89 -6.73
C GLY A 160 -16.68 -2.13 -5.61
N ILE A 161 -16.93 -1.62 -4.40
CA ILE A 161 -16.02 -1.76 -3.26
C ILE A 161 -16.07 -3.20 -2.73
N GLU A 162 -14.91 -3.78 -2.45
CA GLU A 162 -14.80 -5.10 -1.83
C GLU A 162 -15.14 -5.02 -0.34
N ILE A 163 -16.04 -5.87 0.13
CA ILE A 163 -16.52 -5.87 1.51
C ILE A 163 -16.03 -7.14 2.22
N GLY A 164 -15.20 -6.98 3.25
CA GLY A 164 -14.74 -8.07 4.08
C GLY A 164 -15.85 -8.64 4.96
N ALA A 165 -15.75 -9.93 5.28
CA ALA A 165 -16.60 -10.56 6.29
C ALA A 165 -16.30 -10.00 7.70
N PRO A 166 -17.22 -10.19 8.68
CA PRO A 166 -16.98 -9.84 10.07
C PRO A 166 -15.72 -10.51 10.62
N ALA A 167 -14.94 -9.78 11.42
CA ALA A 167 -13.77 -10.34 12.10
C ALA A 167 -14.23 -11.03 13.39
N VAL A 168 -14.52 -12.33 13.37
CA VAL A 168 -14.98 -13.07 14.55
C VAL A 168 -13.83 -13.49 15.46
N LEU A 169 -14.10 -13.62 16.76
CA LEU A 169 -13.13 -14.21 17.70
C LEU A 169 -12.90 -15.68 17.34
N VAL A 170 -11.66 -16.15 17.47
CA VAL A 170 -11.34 -17.59 17.34
C VAL A 170 -11.60 -18.28 18.68
N PRO A 171 -12.52 -19.26 18.77
CA PRO A 171 -12.75 -20.00 20.01
C PRO A 171 -11.49 -20.75 20.44
N GLY A 172 -11.03 -20.54 21.67
CA GLY A 172 -9.89 -21.28 22.26
C GLY A 172 -8.61 -20.48 22.48
N THR A 173 -8.56 -19.19 22.10
CA THR A 173 -7.52 -18.28 22.60
C THR A 173 -8.02 -17.66 23.89
N SER A 174 -7.81 -18.32 25.04
CA SER A 174 -7.81 -17.61 26.31
C SER A 174 -6.78 -16.48 26.20
N ASN A 175 -7.19 -15.24 26.47
CA ASN A 175 -6.24 -14.20 26.87
C ASN A 175 -5.42 -14.82 28.01
N GLY A 176 -4.13 -15.06 27.76
CA GLY A 176 -3.30 -15.97 28.54
C GLY A 176 -3.48 -15.82 30.05
N ASP A 177 -3.57 -16.97 30.71
CA ASP A 177 -3.18 -17.12 32.12
C ASP A 177 -1.74 -16.62 32.34
#